data_AF-A0AA96KFY3-F1
#
_entry.id   AF-A0AA96KFY3-F1
#
_cell.length_a   1.000
_cell.length_b   1.000
_cell.length_c   1.000
_cell.angle_alpha   90.00
_cell.angle_beta   90.00
_cell.angle_gamma   90.00
#
_symmetry.space_group_name_H-M   'P 1'
#
loop_
_entity.id
_entity.type
_entity.pdbx_description
1 polymer ?
#
loop_
_entity_poly.entity_id
_entity_poly.type
_entity_poly.pdbx_seq_one_letter_code
_entity_poly.pdbx_strand_id
1 'polypeptide(L)'
;MKKILFIIILVTLSIQAKASGSGLSIESVFYCGDDFSMVMSNGERWVVKKSQVGEQKLNHFISMALFMMASGKTTLNVFPGTPERWCGNDNTRPITVFSFSK
;
A
#
# COMPACT_ATOMS: atom_id res chain seq x y z
N MET A 1 30.05 -17.07 23.42
CA MET A 1 29.65 -15.65 23.29
C MET A 1 29.31 -15.22 21.86
N LYS A 2 30.10 -15.53 20.83
CA LYS A 2 29.81 -15.16 19.42
C LYS A 2 28.42 -15.59 18.89
N LYS A 3 27.91 -16.75 19.32
CA LYS A 3 26.59 -17.27 18.92
C LYS A 3 25.41 -16.45 19.48
N ILE A 4 25.54 -15.89 20.68
CA ILE A 4 24.50 -15.09 21.33
C ILE A 4 24.39 -13.72 20.65
N LEU A 5 25.53 -13.15 20.22
CA LEU A 5 25.58 -11.88 19.49
C LEU A 5 24.81 -11.95 18.16
N PHE A 6 24.92 -13.05 17.43
CA PHE A 6 24.18 -13.26 16.17
C PHE A 6 22.67 -13.32 16.38
N ILE A 7 22.21 -13.94 17.47
CA ILE A 7 20.79 -14.03 17.80
C ILE A 7 20.24 -12.64 18.12
N ILE A 8 20.98 -11.83 18.88
CA ILE A 8 20.56 -10.46 19.22
C ILE A 8 20.47 -9.59 17.96
N ILE A 9 21.42 -9.72 17.03
CA ILE A 9 21.40 -8.97 15.76
C ILE A 9 20.20 -9.37 14.88
N LEU A 10 19.85 -10.65 14.80
CA LEU A 10 18.69 -11.08 14.02
C LEU A 10 17.36 -10.55 14.61
N VAL A 11 17.25 -10.51 15.93
CA VAL A 11 16.03 -10.07 16.63
C VAL A 11 15.83 -8.55 16.51
N THR A 12 16.90 -7.76 16.47
CA THR A 12 16.76 -6.29 16.35
C THR A 12 16.44 -5.84 14.92
N LEU A 13 16.81 -6.62 13.89
CA LEU A 13 16.52 -6.31 12.49
C LEU A 13 15.04 -6.50 12.11
N SER A 14 14.33 -7.44 12.74
CA SER A 14 12.92 -7.71 12.44
C SER A 14 11.93 -6.66 12.98
N ILE A 15 12.38 -5.77 13.88
CA ILE A 15 11.53 -4.71 14.47
C ILE A 15 11.26 -3.56 13.48
N GLN A 16 12.01 -3.48 12.37
CA GLN A 16 11.90 -2.35 11.43
C GLN A 16 10.80 -2.48 10.36
N ALA A 17 10.11 -3.61 10.27
CA ALA A 17 9.01 -3.79 9.32
C ALA A 17 7.74 -3.06 9.82
N LYS A 18 7.58 -1.79 9.45
CA LYS A 18 6.34 -1.02 9.69
C LYS A 18 5.27 -1.41 8.68
N ALA A 19 4.55 -2.50 8.94
CA ALA A 19 3.25 -2.72 8.31
C ALA A 19 2.27 -1.64 8.79
N SER A 20 1.58 -0.97 7.86
CA SER A 20 0.53 -0.01 8.20
C SER A 20 -0.71 -0.24 7.34
N GLY A 21 -1.81 0.43 7.67
CA GLY A 21 -2.96 0.48 6.79
C GLY A 21 -3.82 -0.78 6.73
N SER A 22 -3.79 -1.66 7.72
CA SER A 22 -4.82 -2.69 7.89
C SER A 22 -6.13 -2.08 8.39
N GLY A 23 -7.26 -2.62 7.93
CA GLY A 23 -8.60 -2.20 8.38
C GLY A 23 -9.12 -0.91 7.76
N LEU A 24 -8.45 -0.39 6.73
CA LEU A 24 -8.88 0.84 6.04
C LEU A 24 -9.83 0.50 4.90
N SER A 25 -10.86 1.33 4.72
CA SER A 25 -11.72 1.30 3.53
C SER A 25 -11.21 2.29 2.49
N ILE A 26 -11.56 2.04 1.22
CA ILE A 26 -11.32 2.99 0.13
C ILE A 26 -12.53 3.90 0.04
N GLU A 27 -12.30 5.20 0.16
CA GLU A 27 -13.35 6.23 0.03
C GLU A 27 -13.55 6.68 -1.41
N SER A 28 -12.45 6.77 -2.18
CA SER A 28 -12.49 7.19 -3.58
C SER A 28 -11.25 6.77 -4.35
N VAL A 29 -11.40 6.67 -5.68
CA VAL A 29 -10.34 6.29 -6.61
C VAL A 29 -10.18 7.37 -7.67
N PHE A 30 -8.93 7.75 -7.98
CA PHE A 30 -8.61 8.79 -8.95
C PHE A 30 -7.54 8.32 -9.93
N TYR A 31 -7.73 8.60 -11.21
CA TYR A 31 -6.74 8.34 -12.25
C TYR A 31 -5.91 9.58 -12.55
N CYS A 32 -4.66 9.34 -12.93
CA CYS A 32 -3.81 10.37 -13.51
C CYS A 32 -2.84 9.74 -14.48
N GLY A 33 -3.06 9.98 -15.77
CA GLY A 33 -2.35 9.27 -16.84
C GLY A 33 -2.58 7.76 -16.71
N ASP A 34 -1.47 7.03 -16.60
CA ASP A 34 -1.43 5.57 -16.52
C ASP A 34 -1.49 5.02 -15.08
N ASP A 35 -1.52 5.89 -14.07
CA ASP A 35 -1.52 5.54 -12.66
C ASP A 35 -2.91 5.75 -12.04
N PHE A 36 -3.17 5.11 -10.89
CA PHE A 36 -4.34 5.43 -10.09
C PHE A 36 -3.99 5.57 -8.60
N SER A 37 -4.76 6.38 -7.90
CA SER A 37 -4.67 6.55 -6.45
C SER A 37 -5.97 6.23 -5.75
N MET A 38 -5.87 5.88 -4.48
CA MET A 38 -6.97 5.59 -3.57
C MET A 38 -6.86 6.52 -2.37
N VAL A 39 -7.96 7.16 -2.01
CA VAL A 39 -8.09 7.84 -0.72
C VAL A 39 -8.64 6.84 0.28
N MET A 40 -7.88 6.64 1.35
CA MET A 40 -8.21 5.70 2.42
C MET A 40 -8.97 6.41 3.54
N SER A 41 -9.75 5.67 4.32
CA SER A 41 -10.56 6.21 5.42
C SER A 41 -9.80 6.92 6.55
N ASN A 42 -8.47 6.79 6.60
CA ASN A 42 -7.61 7.54 7.52
C ASN A 42 -7.07 8.85 6.90
N GLY A 43 -7.54 9.22 5.70
CA GLY A 43 -7.08 10.39 4.96
C GLY A 43 -5.76 10.20 4.19
N GLU A 44 -5.13 9.03 4.27
CA GLU A 44 -3.95 8.75 3.45
C GLU A 44 -4.33 8.57 1.97
N ARG A 45 -3.46 9.04 1.08
CA ARG A 45 -3.56 8.77 -0.35
C ARG A 45 -2.49 7.76 -0.73
N TRP A 46 -2.92 6.61 -1.25
CA TRP A 46 -2.02 5.60 -1.79
C TRP A 46 -2.08 5.60 -3.30
N VAL A 47 -0.96 5.39 -3.97
CA VAL A 47 -0.88 5.36 -5.44
C VAL A 47 -0.32 4.03 -5.93
N VAL A 48 -0.91 3.50 -6.99
CA VAL A 48 -0.37 2.38 -7.75
C VAL A 48 0.14 2.94 -9.07
N LYS A 49 1.45 2.82 -9.28
CA LYS A 49 2.12 3.33 -10.49
C LYS A 49 2.33 2.23 -11.50
N LYS A 50 1.89 2.42 -12.76
CA LYS A 50 2.08 1.43 -13.83
C LYS A 50 3.55 1.09 -14.05
N SER A 51 4.44 2.08 -13.94
CA SER A 51 5.89 1.92 -14.06
C SER A 51 6.51 1.01 -12.99
N GLN A 52 5.83 0.78 -11.86
CA GLN A 52 6.32 -0.05 -10.75
C GLN A 52 5.71 -1.45 -10.73
N VAL A 53 4.44 -1.60 -11.16
CA VAL A 53 3.72 -2.88 -11.08
C VAL A 53 3.47 -3.56 -12.42
N GLY A 54 3.57 -2.83 -13.53
CA GLY A 54 3.20 -3.30 -14.87
C GLY A 54 1.68 -3.31 -15.10
N GLU A 55 1.28 -3.42 -16.36
CA GLU A 55 -0.12 -3.24 -16.79
C GLU A 55 -1.08 -4.29 -16.20
N GLN A 56 -0.72 -5.56 -16.25
CA GLN A 56 -1.60 -6.63 -15.74
C GLN A 56 -1.90 -6.46 -14.25
N LYS A 57 -0.89 -6.12 -13.47
CA LYS A 57 -1.03 -5.95 -12.02
C LYS A 57 -1.77 -4.66 -11.68
N LEU A 58 -1.56 -3.59 -12.45
CA LEU A 58 -2.35 -2.36 -12.34
C LEU A 58 -3.84 -2.64 -12.54
N ASN A 59 -4.20 -3.34 -13.63
CA ASN A 59 -5.57 -3.71 -13.97
C ASN A 59 -6.21 -4.62 -12.91
N HIS A 60 -5.41 -5.52 -12.32
CA HIS A 60 -5.87 -6.32 -11.20
C HIS A 60 -6.14 -5.47 -9.95
N PHE A 61 -5.21 -4.57 -9.59
CA PHE A 61 -5.34 -3.75 -8.39
C PHE A 61 -6.50 -2.77 -8.46
N ILE A 62 -6.76 -2.17 -9.62
CA ILE A 62 -7.93 -1.28 -9.78
C ILE A 62 -9.24 -2.06 -9.65
N SER A 63 -9.31 -3.27 -10.20
CA SER A 63 -10.49 -4.14 -10.05
C SER A 63 -10.72 -4.51 -8.58
N MET A 64 -9.66 -4.81 -7.84
CA MET A 64 -9.73 -5.05 -6.39
C MET A 64 -10.20 -3.80 -5.64
N ALA A 65 -9.67 -2.62 -5.96
CA ALA A 65 -10.02 -1.37 -5.29
C ALA A 65 -11.51 -1.05 -5.46
N LEU A 66 -12.01 -1.16 -6.69
CA LEU A 66 -13.43 -0.95 -7.00
C LEU A 66 -14.33 -1.99 -6.32
N PHE A 67 -13.92 -3.26 -6.31
CA PHE A 67 -14.63 -4.31 -5.60
C PHE A 67 -14.72 -4.02 -4.10
N MET A 68 -13.60 -3.66 -3.46
CA MET A 68 -13.56 -3.35 -2.04
C MET A 68 -14.45 -2.16 -1.68
N MET A 69 -14.43 -1.11 -2.50
CA MET A 69 -15.27 0.07 -2.33
C MET A 69 -16.76 -0.30 -2.43
N ALA A 70 -17.13 -1.13 -3.40
CA ALA A 70 -18.51 -1.59 -3.57
C ALA A 70 -18.98 -2.56 -2.47
N SER A 71 -18.08 -3.42 -1.97
CA SER A 71 -18.41 -4.46 -0.99
C SER A 71 -18.15 -4.05 0.47
N GLY A 72 -17.68 -2.83 0.73
CA GLY A 72 -17.29 -2.37 2.06
C GLY A 72 -16.12 -3.16 2.69
N LYS A 73 -15.28 -3.81 1.86
CA LYS A 73 -14.15 -4.59 2.36
C LYS A 73 -12.98 -3.68 2.76
N THR A 74 -12.27 -4.10 3.78
CA THR A 74 -11.12 -3.37 4.32
C THR A 74 -9.82 -4.02 3.91
N THR A 75 -8.78 -3.21 3.82
CA THR A 75 -7.41 -3.63 3.52
C THR A 75 -6.86 -4.58 4.59
N LEU A 76 -6.01 -5.52 4.19
CA LEU A 76 -5.06 -6.16 5.11
C LEU A 76 -3.82 -5.27 5.27
N ASN A 77 -2.75 -5.78 5.88
CA ASN A 77 -1.49 -5.06 5.97
C ASN A 77 -1.01 -4.60 4.58
N VAL A 78 -0.77 -3.30 4.45
CA VAL A 78 -0.18 -2.69 3.26
C VAL A 78 1.20 -2.14 3.64
N PHE A 79 2.11 -2.16 2.69
CA PHE A 79 3.47 -1.67 2.87
C PHE A 79 3.67 -0.47 1.93
N PRO A 80 3.15 0.71 2.31
CA PRO A 80 3.37 1.91 1.53
C PRO A 80 4.84 2.29 1.52
N GLY A 81 5.32 2.68 0.35
CA GLY A 81 6.64 3.28 0.18
C GLY A 81 6.72 4.68 0.77
N THR A 82 7.87 5.30 0.58
CA THR A 82 8.13 6.68 0.99
C THR A 82 7.12 7.64 0.36
N PRO A 83 6.54 8.58 1.13
CA PRO A 83 5.68 9.61 0.56
C PRO A 83 6.38 10.40 -0.55
N GLU A 84 5.62 10.70 -1.59
CA GLU A 84 6.07 11.44 -2.76
C GLU A 84 4.95 12.35 -3.26
N ARG A 85 5.33 13.31 -4.11
CA ARG A 85 4.38 14.15 -4.84
C ARG A 85 3.89 13.39 -6.07
N TRP A 86 2.58 13.26 -6.23
CA TRP A 86 1.96 12.60 -7.38
C TRP A 86 0.75 13.38 -7.85
N CYS A 87 0.74 13.78 -9.13
CA CYS A 87 -0.34 14.52 -9.77
C CYS A 87 -0.86 15.72 -8.97
N GLY A 88 0.08 16.55 -8.49
CA GLY A 88 -0.22 17.74 -7.70
C GLY A 88 -0.60 17.47 -6.24
N ASN A 89 -0.75 16.21 -5.83
CA ASN A 89 -0.99 15.81 -4.44
C ASN A 89 0.33 15.51 -3.73
N ASP A 90 0.57 16.19 -2.61
CA ASP A 90 1.68 15.87 -1.72
C ASP A 90 1.34 14.68 -0.82
N ASN A 91 2.38 14.09 -0.22
CA ASN A 91 2.26 12.99 0.74
C ASN A 91 1.49 11.76 0.21
N THR A 92 1.58 11.50 -1.10
CA THR A 92 1.01 10.30 -1.70
C THR A 92 1.99 9.14 -1.50
N ARG A 93 1.50 7.97 -1.09
CA ARG A 93 2.36 6.81 -0.79
C ARG A 93 2.26 5.74 -1.87
N PRO A 94 3.33 5.38 -2.58
CA PRO A 94 3.29 4.33 -3.59
C PRO A 94 3.11 2.95 -2.94
N ILE A 95 2.28 2.10 -3.55
CA ILE A 95 2.10 0.70 -3.13
C ILE A 95 2.32 -0.23 -4.31
N THR A 96 2.97 -1.37 -4.05
CA THR A 96 3.18 -2.45 -5.03
C THR A 96 2.57 -3.77 -4.57
N VAL A 97 2.02 -3.82 -3.36
CA VAL A 97 1.31 -4.95 -2.78
C VAL A 97 -0.02 -4.44 -2.24
N PHE A 98 -1.11 -5.11 -2.61
CA PHE A 98 -2.45 -4.72 -2.24
C PHE A 98 -3.29 -5.96 -1.97
N SER A 99 -4.01 -6.00 -0.84
CA SER A 99 -4.83 -7.14 -0.42
C SER A 99 -5.91 -6.71 0.57
N PHE A 100 -6.94 -7.53 0.71
CA PHE A 100 -8.13 -7.22 1.52
C PHE A 100 -8.63 -8.42 2.32
N SER A 101 -9.40 -8.14 3.36
CA SER A 101 -9.96 -9.14 4.26
C SER A 101 -11.05 -9.99 3.59
N LYS A 102 -11.06 -11.30 3.88
CA LYS A 102 -12.02 -12.26 3.32
C LYS A 102 -13.47 -11.91 3.60
#